data_AF-A0A8D8E677-F1
#
_entry.id   AF-A0A8D8E677-F1
#
_cell.length_a   1.000
_cell.length_b   1.000
_cell.length_c   1.000
_cell.angle_alpha   90.00
_cell.angle_beta   90.00
_cell.angle_gamma   90.00
#
_symmetry.space_group_name_H-M   'P 1'
#
loop_
_entity.id
_entity.type
_entity.pdbx_description
1 polymer ?
#
loop_
_entity_poly.entity_id
_entity_poly.type
_entity_poly.pdbx_seq_one_letter_code
_entity_poly.pdbx_strand_id
1 'polypeptide(L)'
;LLSFAHHVDGVSAEQLESVTRLANRLPIFRKLLDKIQSMPELSAWLQQGSPEQNVPQLWDESKALSPVSSSMHQLLLIQAFRPDRVIAAAHLFVSTVLGEHFMPNAEK
;
A
#
# COMPACT_ATOMS: atom_id res chain seq x y z
N LEU A 1 10.75 23.00 9.43
CA LEU A 1 11.39 21.71 9.77
C LEU A 1 10.46 20.99 10.74
N LEU A 2 9.57 20.11 10.26
CA LEU A 2 8.73 19.32 11.15
C LEU A 2 9.42 17.97 11.35
N SER A 3 10.06 17.84 12.51
CA SER A 3 10.60 16.60 13.03
C SER A 3 9.42 15.74 13.51
N PHE A 4 9.15 14.67 12.78
CA PHE A 4 8.23 13.61 13.20
C PHE A 4 8.85 12.27 12.81
N ALA A 5 10.05 11.98 13.31
CA ALA A 5 10.50 10.60 13.41
C ALA A 5 9.72 9.92 14.54
N HIS A 6 8.41 9.74 14.35
CA HIS A 6 7.65 8.84 15.18
C HIS A 6 8.13 7.44 14.84
N HIS A 7 8.87 6.81 15.77
CA HIS A 7 9.19 5.40 15.67
C HIS A 7 7.87 4.63 15.61
N VAL A 8 7.64 3.92 14.51
CA VAL A 8 6.55 2.96 14.38
C VAL A 8 7.19 1.59 14.50
N ASP A 9 6.82 0.86 15.53
CA ASP A 9 7.40 -0.46 15.82
C ASP A 9 7.28 -1.37 14.59
N GLY A 10 8.40 -1.95 14.18
CA GLY A 10 8.47 -2.87 13.04
C GLY A 10 8.53 -2.21 11.65
N VAL A 11 8.58 -0.88 11.56
CA VAL A 11 8.77 -0.14 10.29
C VAL A 11 10.19 0.42 10.23
N SER A 12 10.92 0.14 9.15
CA SER A 12 12.26 0.69 8.94
C SER A 12 12.22 2.19 8.65
N ALA A 13 13.35 2.89 8.83
CA ALA A 13 13.44 4.32 8.52
C ALA A 13 13.12 4.64 7.04
N GLU A 14 13.57 3.77 6.12
CA GLU A 14 13.32 3.91 4.68
C GLU A 14 11.84 3.71 4.32
N GLN A 15 11.19 2.71 4.94
CA GLN A 15 9.74 2.50 4.81
C GLN A 15 8.98 3.71 5.36
N LEU A 16 9.35 4.19 6.54
CA LEU A 16 8.71 5.35 7.16
C LEU A 16 8.86 6.62 6.30
N GLU A 17 10.02 6.84 5.69
CA GLU A 17 10.22 7.95 4.74
C GLU A 17 9.29 7.82 3.52
N SER A 18 9.20 6.61 2.95
CA SER A 18 8.36 6.35 1.79
C SER A 18 6.87 6.53 2.07
N VAL A 19 6.42 6.09 3.24
CA VAL A 19 5.05 6.26 3.75
C VAL A 19 4.75 7.72 4.03
N THR A 20 5.69 8.45 4.65
CA THR A 20 5.56 9.89 4.90
C THR A 20 5.45 10.67 3.60
N ARG A 21 6.24 10.29 2.58
CA ARG A 21 6.16 10.87 1.24
C ARG A 21 4.79 10.59 0.61
N LEU A 22 4.26 9.37 0.71
CA LEU A 22 2.93 9.02 0.19
C LEU A 22 1.83 9.86 0.86
N ALA A 23 1.83 9.94 2.19
CA ALA A 23 0.87 10.71 2.98
C ALA A 23 0.87 12.21 2.61
N ASN A 24 2.06 12.78 2.37
CA ASN A 24 2.21 14.19 2.03
C ASN A 24 1.84 14.53 0.58
N ARG A 25 1.93 13.57 -0.35
CA ARG A 25 1.67 13.81 -1.78
C ARG A 25 0.23 13.59 -2.16
N LEU A 26 -0.48 12.69 -1.48
CA LEU A 26 -1.83 12.28 -1.84
C LEU A 26 -2.81 12.51 -0.68
N PRO A 27 -3.80 13.42 -0.81
CA PRO A 27 -4.72 13.77 0.28
C PRO A 27 -5.50 12.59 0.86
N ILE A 28 -5.76 11.55 0.05
CA ILE A 28 -6.46 10.34 0.51
C ILE A 28 -5.65 9.57 1.57
N PHE A 29 -4.34 9.76 1.64
CA PHE A 29 -3.45 9.14 2.63
C PHE A 29 -3.07 10.08 3.77
N ARG A 30 -3.76 11.23 3.95
CA ARG A 30 -3.41 12.22 4.99
C ARG A 30 -3.43 11.67 6.42
N LYS A 31 -4.20 10.62 6.69
CA LYS A 31 -4.30 9.93 7.99
C LYS A 31 -3.46 8.64 8.05
N LEU A 32 -2.60 8.41 7.06
CA LEU A 32 -1.84 7.16 6.94
C LEU A 32 -0.93 6.95 8.17
N LEU A 33 -0.21 7.99 8.60
CA LEU A 33 0.68 7.90 9.76
C LEU A 33 -0.07 7.60 11.06
N ASP A 34 -1.24 8.22 11.27
CA ASP A 34 -2.08 7.93 12.44
C ASP A 34 -2.60 6.49 12.39
N LYS A 35 -3.06 6.04 11.21
CA LYS A 35 -3.60 4.69 11.01
C LYS A 35 -2.54 3.62 11.31
N ILE A 36 -1.30 3.78 10.85
CA ILE A 36 -0.24 2.78 11.11
C ILE A 36 0.21 2.74 12.57
N GLN A 37 0.17 3.87 13.28
CA GLN A 37 0.45 3.89 14.72
C GLN A 37 -0.64 3.17 15.52
N SER A 38 -1.89 3.23 15.04
CA SER A 38 -3.04 2.54 15.64
C SER A 38 -3.22 1.09 15.19
N MET A 39 -2.35 0.56 14.33
CA MET A 39 -2.47 -0.78 13.72
C MET A 39 -1.46 -1.76 14.35
N PRO A 40 -1.83 -2.49 15.42
CA PRO A 40 -0.91 -3.40 16.11
C PRO A 40 -0.42 -4.55 15.20
N GLU A 41 -1.21 -4.94 14.21
CA GLU A 41 -0.90 -6.02 13.26
C GLU A 41 -0.04 -5.57 12.06
N LEU A 42 0.37 -4.30 12.00
CA LEU A 42 1.21 -3.78 10.92
C LEU A 42 2.51 -4.58 10.75
N SER A 43 3.21 -4.82 11.85
CA SER A 43 4.44 -5.62 11.86
C SER A 43 4.20 -7.03 11.31
N ALA A 44 3.11 -7.67 11.71
CA ALA A 44 2.76 -9.00 11.22
C ALA A 44 2.45 -9.01 9.72
N TRP A 45 1.73 -8.00 9.23
CA TRP A 45 1.47 -7.81 7.80
C TRP A 45 2.75 -7.58 7.00
N LEU A 46 3.67 -6.74 7.50
CA LEU A 46 4.96 -6.47 6.84
C LEU A 46 5.83 -7.71 6.71
N GLN A 47 5.73 -8.66 7.64
CA GLN A 47 6.48 -9.93 7.61
C GLN A 47 5.82 -11.01 6.73
N GLN A 48 4.64 -10.76 6.16
CA GLN A 48 3.99 -11.74 5.28
C GLN A 48 4.82 -12.02 4.02
N GLY A 49 4.73 -13.27 3.55
CA GLY A 49 5.31 -13.69 2.28
C GLY A 49 4.57 -13.14 1.06
N SER A 50 3.30 -12.74 1.18
CA SER A 50 2.49 -12.18 0.09
C SER A 50 1.55 -11.07 0.63
N PRO A 51 2.09 -9.96 1.16
CA PRO A 51 1.31 -8.89 1.78
C PRO A 51 0.34 -8.21 0.79
N GLU A 52 0.64 -8.27 -0.52
CA GLU A 52 -0.20 -7.73 -1.60
C GLU A 52 -1.55 -8.42 -1.71
N GLN A 53 -1.71 -9.64 -1.18
CA GLN A 53 -2.98 -10.36 -1.18
C GLN A 53 -3.96 -9.84 -0.12
N ASN A 54 -3.45 -9.21 0.94
CA ASN A 54 -4.24 -8.79 2.10
C ASN A 54 -3.82 -7.39 2.57
N VAL A 55 -3.86 -6.42 1.65
CA VAL A 55 -3.43 -5.04 1.96
C VAL A 55 -4.44 -4.35 2.90
N PRO A 56 -4.00 -3.82 4.06
CA PRO A 56 -4.87 -3.10 4.98
C PRO A 56 -5.37 -1.79 4.36
N GLN A 57 -6.58 -1.39 4.74
CA GLN A 57 -7.20 -0.15 4.25
C GLN A 57 -6.67 1.08 5.01
N LEU A 58 -5.55 1.62 4.52
CA LEU A 58 -4.83 2.72 5.17
C LEU A 58 -5.09 4.12 4.54
N TRP A 59 -6.15 4.25 3.74
CA TRP A 59 -6.57 5.51 3.11
C TRP A 59 -7.93 6.00 3.64
N ASP A 60 -8.34 7.22 3.26
CA ASP A 60 -9.62 7.84 3.62
C ASP A 60 -10.81 7.09 2.99
N GLU A 61 -11.81 6.78 3.82
CA GLU A 61 -12.95 5.91 3.49
C GLU A 61 -14.24 6.70 3.22
N SER A 62 -14.16 8.03 3.20
CA SER A 62 -15.31 8.91 3.01
C SER A 62 -16.05 8.72 1.69
N LYS A 63 -15.44 8.03 0.72
CA LYS A 63 -16.04 7.72 -0.57
C LYS A 63 -15.87 6.24 -0.90
N ALA A 64 -16.95 5.61 -1.36
CA ALA A 64 -16.88 4.30 -1.98
C ALA A 64 -15.95 4.38 -3.21
N LEU A 65 -14.99 3.48 -3.27
CA LEU A 65 -14.03 3.39 -4.37
C LEU A 65 -14.47 2.32 -5.37
N SER A 66 -14.17 2.56 -6.64
CA SER A 66 -14.24 1.50 -7.64
C SER A 66 -13.21 0.42 -7.34
N PRO A 67 -13.40 -0.82 -7.82
CA PRO A 67 -12.39 -1.88 -7.69
C PRO A 67 -11.01 -1.44 -8.22
N VAL A 68 -10.98 -0.73 -9.34
CA VAL A 68 -9.75 -0.18 -9.94
C VAL A 68 -9.08 0.84 -9.01
N SER A 69 -9.85 1.77 -8.44
CA SER A 69 -9.31 2.78 -7.52
C SER A 69 -8.78 2.15 -6.23
N SER A 70 -9.48 1.17 -5.66
CA SER A 70 -9.02 0.42 -4.50
C SER A 70 -7.72 -0.33 -4.80
N SER A 71 -7.65 -1.01 -5.95
CA SER A 71 -6.44 -1.75 -6.35
C SER A 71 -5.24 -0.81 -6.57
N MET A 72 -5.45 0.39 -7.12
CA MET A 72 -4.41 1.41 -7.21
C MET A 72 -3.90 1.84 -5.83
N HIS A 73 -4.78 2.07 -4.85
CA HIS A 73 -4.34 2.41 -3.50
C HIS A 73 -3.57 1.27 -2.82
N GLN A 74 -3.99 0.02 -3.05
CA GLN A 74 -3.26 -1.15 -2.56
C GLN A 74 -1.85 -1.23 -3.16
N LEU A 75 -1.71 -0.98 -4.47
CA LEU A 75 -0.42 -0.92 -5.15
C LEU A 75 0.48 0.18 -4.58
N LEU A 76 -0.07 1.37 -4.31
CA LEU A 76 0.69 2.48 -3.71
C LEU A 76 1.18 2.16 -2.29
N LEU A 77 0.36 1.47 -1.49
CA LEU A 77 0.77 1.02 -0.16
C LEU A 77 1.87 -0.03 -0.25
N ILE A 78 1.76 -1.00 -1.16
CA ILE A 78 2.82 -2.00 -1.38
C ILE A 78 4.11 -1.32 -1.85
N GLN A 79 4.02 -0.34 -2.76
CA GLN A 79 5.19 0.44 -3.19
C GLN A 79 5.88 1.15 -2.03
N ALA A 80 5.12 1.67 -1.07
CA ALA A 80 5.68 2.38 0.09
C ALA A 80 6.25 1.45 1.17
N PHE A 81 5.59 0.30 1.44
CA PHE A 81 5.94 -0.59 2.54
C PHE A 81 6.79 -1.79 2.14
N ARG A 82 6.51 -2.40 0.98
CA ARG A 82 7.12 -3.65 0.50
C ARG A 82 7.46 -3.50 -0.98
N PRO A 83 8.44 -2.63 -1.32
CA PRO A 83 8.81 -2.36 -2.70
C PRO A 83 9.25 -3.62 -3.46
N ASP A 84 9.73 -4.66 -2.75
CA ASP A 84 10.03 -5.97 -3.32
C ASP A 84 8.80 -6.69 -3.92
N ARG A 85 7.59 -6.35 -3.45
CA ARG A 85 6.32 -6.93 -3.88
C ARG A 85 5.54 -6.07 -4.87
N VAL A 86 6.12 -4.95 -5.33
CA VAL A 86 5.47 -4.07 -6.32
C VAL A 86 5.06 -4.80 -7.58
N ILE A 87 5.89 -5.73 -8.08
CA ILE A 87 5.58 -6.47 -9.30
C ILE A 87 4.32 -7.33 -9.08
N ALA A 88 4.26 -8.07 -7.97
CA ALA A 88 3.09 -8.89 -7.63
C ALA A 88 1.82 -8.04 -7.46
N ALA A 89 1.91 -6.89 -6.78
CA ALA A 89 0.78 -5.97 -6.65
C ALA A 89 0.37 -5.35 -7.99
N ALA A 90 1.32 -5.08 -8.89
CA ALA A 90 1.03 -4.58 -10.23
C ALA A 90 0.28 -5.61 -11.07
N HIS A 91 0.61 -6.90 -10.95
CA HIS A 91 -0.18 -7.97 -11.57
C HIS A 91 -1.63 -7.98 -11.07
N LEU A 92 -1.86 -7.83 -9.76
CA LEU A 92 -3.22 -7.72 -9.21
C LEU A 92 -3.98 -6.51 -9.77
N PHE A 93 -3.30 -5.37 -9.91
CA PHE A 93 -3.87 -4.17 -10.51
C PHE A 93 -4.23 -4.38 -11.98
N VAL A 94 -3.33 -4.96 -12.77
CA VAL A 94 -3.57 -5.27 -14.19
C VAL A 94 -4.75 -6.22 -14.32
N SER A 95 -4.81 -7.30 -13.53
CA SER A 95 -5.95 -8.22 -13.53
C SER A 95 -7.27 -7.53 -13.17
N THR A 96 -7.24 -6.57 -12.24
CA THR A 96 -8.43 -5.80 -11.84
C THR A 96 -8.91 -4.86 -12.95
N VAL A 97 -8.00 -4.28 -13.73
CA VAL A 97 -8.31 -3.29 -14.77
C VAL A 97 -8.64 -3.95 -16.12
N LEU A 98 -7.88 -4.97 -16.50
CA LEU A 98 -7.89 -5.57 -17.85
C LEU A 98 -8.44 -7.01 -17.85
N GLY A 99 -8.73 -7.57 -16.68
CA GLY A 99 -9.19 -8.95 -16.50
C GLY A 99 -8.05 -9.94 -16.27
N GLU A 100 -8.36 -11.04 -15.57
CA GLU A 100 -7.37 -12.05 -15.14
C GLU A 100 -6.64 -12.75 -16.29
N HIS A 101 -7.26 -12.78 -17.48
CA HIS A 101 -6.67 -13.42 -18.67
C HIS A 101 -5.78 -12.49 -19.49
N PHE A 102 -5.67 -11.19 -19.13
CA PHE A 102 -4.87 -10.24 -19.92
C PHE A 102 -3.39 -10.64 -19.99
N MET A 103 -2.76 -10.88 -18.83
CA MET A 103 -1.34 -11.26 -18.78
C MET A 103 -1.07 -12.64 -19.41
N PRO A 104 -1.81 -13.72 -19.08
CA PRO A 104 -1.59 -15.03 -19.72
C PRO A 104 -1.79 -15.04 -21.23
N ASN A 105 -2.63 -14.15 -21.77
CA ASN A 105 -2.84 -14.04 -23.21
C ASN A 105 -1.72 -13.24 -23.92
N ALA A 106 -1.01 -12.38 -23.22
CA ALA A 106 0.08 -11.57 -23.77
C ALA A 106 1.42 -12.34 -23.87
N GLU A 107 1.55 -13.44 -23.13
CA GLU A 107 2.76 -14.29 -23.10
C GLU A 107 2.74 -15.42 -24.15
N LYS A 108 1.70 -15.49 -24.99
CA LYS A 108 1.57 -16.43 -26.12
C LYS A 108 2.03 -15.80 -27.44
#